data_AF-A0A7S0CBZ5-F1
#
_entry.id   AF-A0A7S0CBZ5-F1
#
_cell.length_a   1.000
_cell.length_b   1.000
_cell.length_c   1.000
_cell.angle_alpha   90.00
_cell.angle_beta   90.00
_cell.angle_gamma   90.00
#
_symmetry.space_group_name_H-M   'P 1'
#
loop_
_entity.id
_entity.type
_entity.pdbx_description
1 polymer ?
#
loop_
_entity_poly.entity_id
_entity_poly.type
_entity_poly.pdbx_seq_one_letter_code
_entity_poly.pdbx_strand_id
1 'polypeptide(L)'
;MRPTLDTPLPKLATISKEFHCSRTGSSGSTLRIKNIVSRLQVLGDGYNVSHSGIDEECERELEREVEEEEEVMVEYARRDARTEDDWDYSSILRSRFCKDIATSVHPLAKVIQNFVSNKHVANIEWSDKVYCTKNFVHTIVLNSENDGLDDVLRIPDCFIRFQCGEILLLSDREGALVLPLLLGKRRTEKSSTAMPYFGHHAFETTTYFPFLRVCSCPKHPGKLDAKDSCSLKLFNGDTMYPGNFSQTLKEMLSHRSNETVTSDCSNISMTLASGEPEAFVERRGKKRDYDMSDLERTSEMIACEMDARKITIK
;
A
#
# COMPACT_ATOMS: atom_id res chain seq x y z
N MET A 1 -40.45 -6.17 -29.55
CA MET A 1 -40.66 -5.30 -28.36
C MET A 1 -41.56 -6.03 -27.38
N ARG A 2 -41.05 -6.48 -26.24
CA ARG A 2 -41.89 -6.97 -25.15
C ARG A 2 -42.60 -5.73 -24.53
N PRO A 3 -43.87 -5.83 -24.13
CA PRO A 3 -44.57 -4.70 -23.51
C PRO A 3 -43.92 -4.34 -22.17
N THR A 4 -43.51 -3.09 -22.02
CA THR A 4 -43.13 -2.50 -20.73
C THR A 4 -44.36 -2.54 -19.82
N LEU A 5 -44.27 -3.30 -18.74
CA LEU A 5 -45.29 -3.30 -17.69
C LEU A 5 -44.97 -2.19 -16.71
N ASP A 6 -45.63 -1.06 -16.88
CA ASP A 6 -45.52 0.06 -15.95
C ASP A 6 -46.23 -0.30 -14.64
N THR A 7 -45.46 -0.39 -13.56
CA THR A 7 -46.00 -0.66 -12.23
C THR A 7 -45.92 0.62 -11.40
N PRO A 8 -47.04 1.09 -10.83
CA PRO A 8 -47.03 2.23 -9.92
C PRO A 8 -46.06 1.98 -8.76
N LEU A 9 -45.20 2.96 -8.45
CA LEU A 9 -44.18 2.86 -7.42
C LEU A 9 -44.73 2.43 -6.03
N PRO A 10 -45.92 2.90 -5.58
CA PRO A 10 -46.53 2.43 -4.33
C PRO A 10 -46.88 0.93 -4.35
N LYS A 11 -47.28 0.41 -5.52
CA LYS A 11 -47.60 -1.00 -5.72
C LYS A 11 -46.33 -1.84 -5.68
N LEU A 12 -45.26 -1.38 -6.33
CA LEU A 12 -43.95 -2.04 -6.29
C LEU A 12 -43.41 -2.14 -4.85
N ALA A 13 -43.48 -1.05 -4.08
CA ALA A 13 -43.03 -1.03 -2.69
C ALA A 13 -43.75 -2.07 -1.80
N THR A 14 -45.05 -2.30 -2.08
CA THR A 14 -45.84 -3.30 -1.37
C THR A 14 -45.39 -4.71 -1.74
N ILE A 15 -45.17 -4.99 -3.03
CA ILE A 15 -44.66 -6.27 -3.53
C ILE A 15 -43.27 -6.57 -2.96
N SER A 16 -42.35 -5.58 -2.95
CA SER A 16 -41.01 -5.75 -2.40
C SER A 16 -41.02 -6.06 -0.89
N LYS A 17 -41.96 -5.46 -0.14
CA LYS A 17 -42.16 -5.78 1.28
C LYS A 17 -42.62 -7.23 1.46
N GLU A 18 -43.59 -7.68 0.67
CA GLU A 18 -44.11 -9.05 0.73
C GLU A 18 -43.00 -10.07 0.40
N PHE A 19 -42.22 -9.81 -0.64
CA PHE A 19 -41.08 -10.64 -1.02
C PHE A 19 -40.00 -10.69 0.06
N HIS A 20 -39.70 -9.55 0.69
CA HIS A 20 -38.74 -9.51 1.79
C HIS A 20 -39.23 -10.31 3.02
N CYS A 21 -40.51 -10.18 3.38
CA CYS A 21 -41.11 -10.92 4.49
C CYS A 21 -41.14 -12.43 4.23
N SER A 22 -41.43 -12.86 3.00
CA SER A 22 -41.42 -14.29 2.64
C SER A 22 -40.01 -14.88 2.69
N ARG A 23 -38.99 -14.15 2.21
CA ARG A 23 -37.60 -14.62 2.21
C ARG A 23 -36.96 -14.69 3.60
N THR A 24 -37.34 -13.78 4.49
CA THR A 24 -36.71 -13.66 5.81
C THR A 24 -37.46 -14.41 6.93
N GLY A 25 -38.63 -14.97 6.64
CA GLY A 25 -39.48 -15.65 7.63
C GLY A 25 -40.02 -14.73 8.73
N SER A 26 -39.77 -13.42 8.64
CA SER A 26 -40.21 -12.43 9.63
C SER A 26 -41.61 -11.95 9.26
N SER A 27 -42.61 -12.45 10.00
CA SER A 27 -43.98 -11.93 9.95
C SER A 27 -44.08 -10.47 10.42
N GLY A 28 -43.05 -9.99 11.14
CA GLY A 28 -42.86 -8.59 11.50
C GLY A 28 -41.98 -7.86 10.48
N SER A 29 -42.61 -7.18 9.52
CA SER A 29 -41.89 -6.22 8.67
C SER A 29 -41.12 -5.21 9.54
N THR A 30 -39.80 -5.14 9.38
CA THR A 30 -38.92 -4.23 10.12
C THR A 30 -39.47 -2.80 10.03
N LEU A 31 -39.38 -2.05 11.14
CA LEU A 31 -39.89 -0.67 11.23
C LEU A 31 -39.42 0.21 10.07
N ARG A 32 -38.19 -0.04 9.58
CA ARG A 32 -37.61 0.63 8.41
C ARG A 32 -38.39 0.36 7.11
N ILE A 33 -38.76 -0.88 6.83
CA ILE A 33 -39.52 -1.23 5.61
C ILE A 33 -40.92 -0.61 5.65
N LYS A 34 -41.58 -0.60 6.82
CA LYS A 34 -42.88 0.08 6.98
C LYS A 34 -42.76 1.59 6.69
N ASN A 35 -41.71 2.23 7.19
CA ASN A 35 -41.45 3.66 6.93
C ASN A 35 -41.16 3.95 5.45
N ILE A 36 -40.42 3.06 4.77
CA ILE A 36 -40.13 3.18 3.34
C ILE A 36 -41.43 3.06 2.53
N VAL A 37 -42.25 2.04 2.80
CA VAL A 37 -43.53 1.83 2.09
C VAL A 37 -44.48 3.00 2.31
N SER A 38 -44.61 3.48 3.56
CA SER A 38 -45.45 4.63 3.87
C SER A 38 -44.98 5.91 3.16
N ARG A 39 -43.66 6.15 3.12
CA ARG A 39 -43.11 7.29 2.37
C ARG A 39 -43.37 7.18 0.87
N LEU A 40 -43.23 5.98 0.30
CA LEU A 40 -43.47 5.75 -1.12
C LEU A 40 -44.96 5.83 -1.49
N GLN A 41 -45.88 5.58 -0.55
CA GLN A 41 -47.31 5.82 -0.77
C GLN A 41 -47.64 7.32 -0.86
N VAL A 42 -46.92 8.17 -0.11
CA VAL A 42 -47.15 9.63 -0.11
C VAL A 42 -46.38 10.32 -1.22
N LEU A 43 -45.13 9.95 -1.44
CA LEU A 43 -44.22 10.63 -2.36
C LEU A 43 -44.17 9.98 -3.74
N GLY A 44 -44.57 8.70 -3.84
CA GLY A 44 -44.56 7.94 -5.08
C GLY A 44 -45.86 8.02 -5.88
N ASP A 45 -46.83 8.82 -5.43
CA ASP A 45 -48.04 9.06 -6.19
C ASP A 45 -47.71 9.85 -7.46
N GLY A 46 -48.16 9.35 -8.61
CA GLY A 46 -47.79 9.87 -9.93
C GLY A 46 -46.48 9.32 -10.53
N TYR A 47 -45.74 8.46 -9.81
CA TYR A 47 -44.54 7.80 -10.34
C TYR A 47 -44.83 6.35 -10.73
N ASN A 48 -44.53 6.03 -11.99
CA ASN A 48 -44.56 4.66 -12.49
C ASN A 48 -43.12 4.17 -12.69
N VAL A 49 -42.88 2.90 -12.33
CA VAL A 49 -41.62 2.22 -12.61
C VAL A 49 -41.84 1.34 -13.84
N SER A 50 -41.17 1.72 -14.92
CA SER A 50 -41.09 0.93 -16.14
C SER A 50 -39.94 -0.06 -16.00
N HIS A 51 -40.22 -1.37 -16.04
CA HIS A 51 -39.18 -2.39 -16.09
C HIS A 51 -38.91 -2.74 -17.56
N SER A 52 -37.90 -2.11 -18.14
CA SER A 52 -37.32 -2.51 -19.42
C SER A 52 -35.83 -2.78 -19.23
N GLY A 53 -35.38 -4.00 -19.52
CA GLY A 53 -33.98 -4.25 -19.87
C GLY A 53 -32.96 -4.32 -18.73
N ILE A 54 -33.35 -4.61 -17.47
CA ILE A 54 -32.36 -4.82 -16.40
C ILE A 54 -31.46 -6.04 -16.69
N ASP A 55 -31.97 -7.11 -17.31
CA ASP A 55 -31.11 -8.24 -17.72
C ASP A 55 -30.12 -7.83 -18.81
N GLU A 56 -30.56 -7.08 -19.83
CA GLU A 56 -29.69 -6.68 -20.95
C GLU A 56 -28.69 -5.57 -20.61
N GLU A 57 -28.89 -4.81 -19.54
CA GLU A 57 -27.95 -3.80 -19.05
C GLU A 57 -26.97 -4.40 -18.02
N CYS A 58 -27.46 -5.25 -17.10
CA CYS A 58 -26.59 -6.04 -16.22
C CYS A 58 -25.68 -6.97 -17.01
N GLU A 59 -26.18 -7.66 -18.04
CA GLU A 59 -25.32 -8.52 -18.88
C GLU A 59 -24.29 -7.70 -19.67
N ARG A 60 -24.62 -6.47 -20.08
CA ARG A 60 -23.68 -5.56 -20.79
C ARG A 60 -22.62 -4.93 -19.88
N GLU A 61 -22.93 -4.77 -18.60
CA GLU A 61 -21.97 -4.30 -17.58
C GLU A 61 -21.06 -5.45 -17.14
N LEU A 62 -21.64 -6.65 -16.96
CA LEU A 62 -20.90 -7.89 -16.68
C LEU A 62 -19.95 -8.28 -17.83
N GLU A 63 -20.38 -8.17 -19.09
CA GLU A 63 -19.52 -8.43 -20.26
C GLU A 63 -18.37 -7.42 -20.36
N ARG A 64 -18.58 -6.16 -19.97
CA ARG A 64 -17.54 -5.12 -19.98
C ARG A 64 -16.51 -5.35 -18.86
N GLU A 65 -16.96 -5.78 -17.69
CA GLU A 65 -16.06 -6.20 -16.60
C GLU A 65 -15.26 -7.46 -16.98
N VAL A 66 -15.85 -8.41 -17.73
CA VAL A 66 -15.17 -9.62 -18.21
C VAL A 66 -14.17 -9.32 -19.34
N GLU A 67 -14.46 -8.36 -20.23
CA GLU A 67 -13.52 -7.95 -21.30
C GLU A 67 -12.29 -7.18 -20.78
N GLU A 68 -12.39 -6.50 -19.63
CA GLU A 68 -11.26 -5.77 -19.00
C GLU A 68 -10.32 -6.67 -18.17
N GLU A 69 -10.67 -7.94 -17.97
CA GLU A 69 -9.85 -8.96 -17.32
C GLU A 69 -9.19 -9.92 -18.32
N GLU A 70 -8.52 -9.39 -19.34
CA GLU A 70 -7.50 -10.17 -20.06
C GLU A 70 -6.31 -10.40 -19.11
N GLU A 71 -6.37 -11.49 -18.34
CA GLU A 71 -5.24 -11.98 -17.56
C GLU A 71 -4.09 -12.37 -18.50
N VAL A 72 -3.16 -11.43 -18.72
CA VAL A 72 -1.92 -11.72 -19.44
C VAL A 72 -1.12 -12.73 -18.61
N MET A 73 -1.15 -13.99 -19.01
CA MET A 73 -0.29 -15.02 -18.45
C MET A 73 1.16 -14.73 -18.81
N VAL A 74 1.87 -14.03 -17.92
CA VAL A 74 3.31 -13.82 -18.04
C VAL A 74 4.03 -15.09 -17.57
N GLU A 75 4.63 -15.82 -18.50
CA GLU A 75 5.49 -16.98 -18.16
C GLU A 75 6.85 -16.47 -17.67
N TYR A 76 7.06 -16.51 -16.35
CA TYR A 76 8.36 -16.16 -15.76
C TYR A 76 9.34 -17.32 -15.91
N ALA A 77 10.58 -16.99 -16.30
CA ALA A 77 11.66 -17.96 -16.33
C ALA A 77 11.85 -18.58 -14.93
N ARG A 78 11.95 -19.91 -14.87
CA ARG A 78 12.25 -20.63 -13.62
C ARG A 78 13.63 -20.19 -13.11
N ARG A 79 13.69 -19.66 -11.90
CA ARG A 79 14.93 -19.24 -11.24
C ARG A 79 15.23 -20.12 -10.03
N ASP A 80 16.50 -20.39 -9.81
CA ASP A 80 16.96 -21.10 -8.61
C ASP A 80 16.95 -20.16 -7.40
N ALA A 81 16.70 -20.74 -6.22
CA ALA A 81 16.81 -20.00 -4.97
C ALA A 81 18.25 -19.53 -4.77
N ARG A 82 18.44 -18.23 -4.50
CA ARG A 82 19.76 -17.70 -4.14
C ARG A 82 20.22 -18.32 -2.82
N THR A 83 21.50 -18.64 -2.74
CA THR A 83 22.14 -19.05 -1.48
C THR A 83 22.34 -17.82 -0.61
N GLU A 84 21.83 -17.86 0.62
CA GLU A 84 22.02 -16.81 1.63
C GLU A 84 23.21 -17.15 2.53
N ASP A 85 24.00 -16.13 2.88
CA ASP A 85 25.13 -16.28 3.79
C ASP A 85 24.66 -16.26 5.25
N ASP A 86 25.09 -17.23 6.05
CA ASP A 86 24.90 -17.20 7.50
C ASP A 86 25.82 -16.17 8.16
N TRP A 87 25.30 -15.52 9.19
CA TRP A 87 26.05 -14.59 10.03
C TRP A 87 25.64 -14.74 11.50
N ASP A 88 26.37 -14.09 12.41
CA ASP A 88 26.05 -14.15 13.84
C ASP A 88 24.76 -13.36 14.16
N TYR A 89 23.61 -14.01 13.98
CA TYR A 89 22.28 -13.45 14.29
C TYR A 89 22.16 -12.98 15.75
N SER A 90 22.93 -13.56 16.67
CA SER A 90 22.92 -13.15 18.08
C SER A 90 23.50 -11.74 18.29
N SER A 91 24.27 -11.22 17.32
CA SER A 91 24.79 -9.85 17.35
C SER A 91 23.67 -8.79 17.42
N ILE A 92 22.47 -9.07 16.88
CA ILE A 92 21.29 -8.19 17.02
C ILE A 92 20.97 -7.90 18.49
N LEU A 93 21.13 -8.90 19.37
CA LEU A 93 20.79 -8.76 20.80
C LEU A 93 21.77 -7.85 21.56
N ARG A 94 22.97 -7.64 21.00
CA ARG A 94 24.05 -6.84 21.62
C ARG A 94 24.26 -5.50 20.94
N SER A 95 23.74 -5.34 19.72
CA SER A 95 23.95 -4.17 18.88
C SER A 95 22.99 -3.05 19.22
N ARG A 96 23.48 -1.81 19.16
CA ARG A 96 22.66 -0.61 19.32
C ARG A 96 22.25 -0.02 17.98
N PHE A 97 23.10 -0.15 16.96
CA PHE A 97 22.88 0.36 15.61
C PHE A 97 22.93 -0.78 14.58
N CYS A 98 22.26 -0.61 13.44
CA CYS A 98 22.25 -1.57 12.34
C CYS A 98 23.66 -1.86 11.83
N LYS A 99 24.56 -0.88 11.82
CA LYS A 99 25.96 -1.03 11.39
C LYS A 99 26.83 -1.89 12.30
N ASP A 100 26.39 -2.16 13.53
CA ASP A 100 27.17 -2.92 14.51
C ASP A 100 26.94 -4.44 14.41
N ILE A 101 25.98 -4.87 13.57
CA ILE A 101 25.66 -6.29 13.40
C ILE A 101 26.75 -7.01 12.60
N ALA A 102 26.82 -8.33 12.76
CA ALA A 102 27.86 -9.17 12.16
C ALA A 102 27.67 -9.46 10.65
N THR A 103 27.02 -8.56 9.90
CA THR A 103 26.83 -8.67 8.45
C THR A 103 26.88 -7.29 7.79
N SER A 104 27.01 -7.28 6.46
CA SER A 104 26.95 -6.04 5.69
C SER A 104 25.53 -5.50 5.66
N VAL A 105 25.39 -4.23 6.02
CA VAL A 105 24.12 -3.49 5.97
C VAL A 105 24.20 -2.32 5.00
N HIS A 106 23.09 -2.08 4.31
CA HIS A 106 22.98 -1.03 3.30
C HIS A 106 21.78 -0.14 3.61
N PRO A 107 21.92 1.20 3.62
CA PRO A 107 20.77 2.09 3.70
C PRO A 107 19.80 1.83 2.55
N LEU A 108 18.49 1.77 2.83
CA LEU A 108 17.46 1.53 1.82
C LEU A 108 17.56 2.52 0.65
N ALA A 109 17.76 3.81 0.97
CA ALA A 109 17.95 4.86 -0.03
C ALA A 109 19.09 4.54 -1.02
N LYS A 110 20.21 4.00 -0.54
CA LYS A 110 21.35 3.62 -1.39
C LYS A 110 21.06 2.38 -2.21
N VAL A 111 20.33 1.42 -1.66
CA VAL A 111 19.90 0.23 -2.40
C VAL A 111 18.99 0.65 -3.56
N ILE A 112 18.02 1.53 -3.30
CA ILE A 112 17.12 2.06 -4.31
C ILE A 112 17.90 2.83 -5.39
N GLN A 113 18.82 3.72 -5.00
CA GLN A 113 19.67 4.46 -5.95
C GLN A 113 20.55 3.57 -6.83
N ASN A 114 21.07 2.47 -6.28
CA ASN A 114 22.01 1.62 -7.00
C ASN A 114 21.34 0.58 -7.90
N PHE A 115 20.12 0.16 -7.56
CA PHE A 115 19.51 -1.00 -8.19
C PHE A 115 18.14 -0.74 -8.84
N VAL A 116 17.45 0.36 -8.55
CA VAL A 116 16.22 0.76 -9.27
C VAL A 116 16.58 1.46 -10.58
N SER A 117 16.04 0.98 -11.70
CA SER A 117 16.29 1.57 -13.03
C SER A 117 15.70 2.97 -13.19
N ASN A 118 14.56 3.24 -12.53
CA ASN A 118 13.93 4.56 -12.55
C ASN A 118 14.68 5.55 -11.64
N LYS A 119 15.40 6.49 -12.26
CA LYS A 119 16.17 7.54 -11.59
C LYS A 119 15.31 8.54 -10.80
N HIS A 120 14.04 8.73 -11.18
CA HIS A 120 13.14 9.64 -10.47
C HIS A 120 12.78 9.08 -9.10
N VAL A 121 12.63 7.76 -9.00
CA VAL A 121 12.36 7.11 -7.72
C VAL A 121 13.59 7.12 -6.80
N ALA A 122 14.79 7.03 -7.39
CA ALA A 122 16.04 7.19 -6.66
C ALA A 122 16.18 8.58 -5.99
N ASN A 123 15.45 9.59 -6.48
CA ASN A 123 15.45 10.96 -5.98
C ASN A 123 14.39 11.24 -4.91
N ILE A 124 13.53 10.27 -4.57
CA ILE A 124 12.61 10.38 -3.44
C ILE A 124 13.41 10.45 -2.14
N GLU A 125 12.98 11.29 -1.20
CA GLU A 125 13.67 11.47 0.09
C GLU A 125 13.36 10.31 1.05
N TRP A 126 13.88 9.12 0.76
CA TRP A 126 13.74 7.93 1.59
C TRP A 126 14.26 8.15 3.03
N SER A 127 13.74 7.36 3.98
CA SER A 127 14.23 7.35 5.36
C SER A 127 15.72 7.01 5.46
N ASP A 128 16.42 7.74 6.33
CA ASP A 128 17.82 7.53 6.72
C ASP A 128 17.99 6.44 7.81
N LYS A 129 16.88 5.96 8.37
CA LYS A 129 16.85 4.97 9.45
C LYS A 129 16.53 3.57 8.97
N VAL A 130 16.18 3.38 7.70
CA VAL A 130 15.85 2.06 7.14
C VAL A 130 17.09 1.47 6.46
N TYR A 131 17.48 0.29 6.91
CA TYR A 131 18.63 -0.47 6.44
C TYR A 131 18.20 -1.86 5.97
N CYS A 132 19.00 -2.47 5.12
CA CYS A 132 18.81 -3.80 4.56
C CYS A 132 20.04 -4.65 4.83
N THR A 133 19.87 -5.93 5.18
CA THR A 133 20.98 -6.89 5.13
C THR A 133 21.37 -7.19 3.69
N LYS A 134 22.61 -7.65 3.47
CA LYS A 134 23.04 -8.20 2.17
C LYS A 134 22.09 -9.27 1.63
N ASN A 135 21.63 -10.18 2.50
CA ASN A 135 20.69 -11.24 2.11
C ASN A 135 19.36 -10.66 1.67
N PHE A 136 18.80 -9.67 2.39
CA PHE A 136 17.59 -8.99 1.94
C PHE A 136 17.78 -8.31 0.58
N VAL A 137 18.90 -7.63 0.35
CA VAL A 137 19.22 -7.02 -0.96
C VAL A 137 19.21 -8.07 -2.07
N HIS A 138 19.75 -9.26 -1.83
CA HIS A 138 19.68 -10.36 -2.80
C HIS A 138 18.26 -10.82 -3.13
N THR A 139 17.29 -10.61 -2.24
CA THR A 139 15.88 -10.95 -2.51
C THR A 139 15.15 -9.92 -3.37
N ILE A 140 15.68 -8.71 -3.49
CA ILE A 140 15.06 -7.61 -4.27
C ILE A 140 15.86 -7.24 -5.52
N VAL A 141 17.15 -7.59 -5.58
CA VAL A 141 18.01 -7.35 -6.75
C VAL A 141 17.96 -8.55 -7.70
N LEU A 142 17.53 -8.32 -8.94
CA LEU A 142 17.67 -9.28 -10.03
C LEU A 142 19.04 -9.09 -10.70
N ASN A 143 19.82 -10.18 -10.81
CA ASN A 143 21.07 -10.16 -11.57
C ASN A 143 20.75 -10.51 -13.03
N SER A 144 20.38 -9.53 -13.83
CA SER A 144 20.45 -9.64 -15.29
C SER A 144 20.72 -8.26 -15.85
N GLU A 145 21.67 -8.18 -16.78
CA GLU A 145 22.12 -6.94 -17.42
C GLU A 145 20.99 -6.19 -18.18
N ASN A 146 19.78 -6.75 -18.22
CA ASN A 146 18.58 -6.19 -18.86
C ASN A 146 17.30 -6.21 -17.99
N ASP A 147 17.28 -6.87 -16.82
CA ASP A 147 16.10 -6.83 -15.95
C ASP A 147 16.44 -5.92 -14.76
N GLY A 148 15.84 -4.74 -14.74
CA GLY A 148 15.88 -3.88 -13.56
C GLY A 148 15.36 -4.61 -12.33
N LEU A 149 15.40 -3.97 -11.17
CA LEU A 149 14.74 -4.39 -9.93
C LEU A 149 13.25 -4.80 -10.08
N ASP A 150 12.68 -4.62 -11.26
CA ASP A 150 11.39 -4.00 -11.48
C ASP A 150 10.25 -5.04 -11.58
N ASP A 151 10.55 -6.29 -11.90
CA ASP A 151 9.50 -7.30 -12.16
C ASP A 151 9.20 -8.20 -10.94
N VAL A 152 10.10 -8.27 -9.95
CA VAL A 152 9.96 -9.20 -8.80
C VAL A 152 10.49 -8.58 -7.51
N LEU A 153 10.10 -7.33 -7.24
CA LEU A 153 10.38 -6.77 -5.94
C LEU A 153 9.66 -7.59 -4.87
N ARG A 154 10.43 -8.23 -3.98
CA ARG A 154 9.89 -8.86 -2.77
C ARG A 154 9.39 -7.78 -1.80
N ILE A 155 8.28 -8.03 -1.13
CA ILE A 155 7.80 -7.18 -0.02
C ILE A 155 8.64 -7.54 1.22
N PRO A 156 9.22 -6.59 1.96
CA PRO A 156 9.88 -6.87 3.22
C PRO A 156 8.85 -7.41 4.22
N ASP A 157 8.94 -8.71 4.52
CA ASP A 157 8.01 -9.34 5.46
C ASP A 157 8.49 -9.30 6.90
N CYS A 158 9.80 -9.16 7.13
CA CYS A 158 10.44 -9.21 8.45
C CYS A 158 11.39 -8.02 8.67
N PHE A 159 11.41 -7.48 9.89
CA PHE A 159 12.38 -6.46 10.28
C PHE A 159 12.71 -6.47 11.77
N ILE A 160 13.83 -5.85 12.09
CA ILE A 160 14.26 -5.51 13.45
C ILE A 160 14.25 -4.01 13.62
N ARG A 161 13.65 -3.52 14.70
CA ARG A 161 13.80 -2.13 15.13
C ARG A 161 14.69 -2.06 16.36
N PHE A 162 15.80 -1.34 16.23
CA PHE A 162 16.73 -1.04 17.31
C PHE A 162 16.23 0.11 18.18
N GLN A 163 16.80 0.24 19.37
CA GLN A 163 16.40 1.27 20.34
C GLN A 163 16.75 2.68 19.89
N CYS A 164 17.78 2.81 19.04
CA CYS A 164 18.13 4.08 18.40
C CYS A 164 17.08 4.54 17.38
N GLY A 165 16.11 3.68 17.04
CA GLY A 165 15.07 3.94 16.04
C GLY A 165 15.40 3.39 14.66
N GLU A 166 16.62 2.91 14.42
CA GLU A 166 16.98 2.28 13.15
C GLU A 166 16.22 0.97 12.93
N ILE A 167 15.91 0.71 11.67
CA ILE A 167 15.14 -0.42 11.18
C ILE A 167 16.05 -1.24 10.27
N LEU A 168 16.09 -2.54 10.47
CA LEU A 168 16.84 -3.49 9.65
C LEU A 168 15.85 -4.46 9.00
N LEU A 169 15.75 -4.39 7.68
CA LEU A 169 15.00 -5.33 6.85
C LEU A 169 15.80 -6.62 6.68
N LEU A 170 15.11 -7.74 6.88
CA LEU A 170 15.67 -9.09 6.85
C LEU A 170 15.04 -9.90 5.72
N SER A 171 15.78 -10.86 5.16
CA SER A 171 15.15 -11.94 4.38
C SER A 171 14.25 -12.79 5.28
N ASP A 172 13.32 -13.55 4.69
CA ASP A 172 12.46 -14.47 5.45
C ASP A 172 13.26 -15.53 6.22
N ARG A 173 14.34 -16.04 5.61
CA ARG A 173 15.22 -17.02 6.25
C ARG A 173 15.92 -16.40 7.46
N GLU A 174 16.44 -15.18 7.32
CA GLU A 174 17.02 -14.44 8.45
C GLU A 174 15.96 -14.18 9.53
N GLY A 175 14.77 -13.74 9.15
CA GLY A 175 13.64 -13.52 10.06
C GLY A 175 13.28 -14.77 10.87
N ALA A 176 13.23 -15.93 10.21
CA ALA A 176 12.96 -17.22 10.82
C ALA A 176 14.04 -17.66 11.82
N LEU A 177 15.30 -17.31 11.58
CA LEU A 177 16.43 -17.63 12.48
C LEU A 177 16.55 -16.64 13.65
N VAL A 178 16.22 -15.37 13.41
CA VAL A 178 16.30 -14.30 14.42
C VAL A 178 15.16 -14.35 15.42
N LEU A 179 13.94 -14.68 14.99
CA LEU A 179 12.76 -14.68 15.85
C LEU A 179 12.91 -15.61 17.09
N PRO A 180 13.36 -16.88 16.96
CA PRO A 180 13.60 -17.75 18.11
C PRO A 180 14.61 -17.18 19.11
N LEU A 181 15.66 -16.51 18.63
CA LEU A 181 16.67 -15.88 19.50
C LEU A 181 16.06 -14.77 20.35
N LEU A 182 15.24 -13.91 19.75
CA LEU A 182 14.55 -12.83 20.45
C LEU A 182 13.54 -13.34 21.46
N LEU A 183 12.78 -14.39 21.10
CA LEU A 183 11.84 -15.05 22.02
C LEU A 183 12.56 -15.72 23.19
N GLY A 184 13.69 -16.39 22.94
CA GLY A 184 14.52 -17.00 23.97
C GLY A 184 15.07 -15.96 24.96
N LYS A 185 15.56 -14.82 24.44
CA LYS A 185 16.06 -13.71 25.25
C LYS A 185 14.96 -13.08 26.11
N ARG A 186 13.76 -12.85 25.54
CA ARG A 186 12.61 -12.32 26.29
C ARG A 186 12.13 -13.24 27.42
N ARG A 187 12.28 -14.56 27.28
CA ARG A 187 11.92 -15.52 28.35
C ARG A 187 12.89 -15.49 29.52
N THR A 188 14.16 -15.13 29.27
CA THR A 188 15.23 -15.16 30.28
C THR A 188 15.39 -13.82 30.99
N GLU A 189 15.15 -12.69 30.31
CA GLU A 189 15.28 -11.36 30.87
C GLU A 189 13.93 -10.74 31.25
N LYS A 190 13.74 -10.47 32.56
CA LYS A 190 12.53 -9.82 33.09
C LYS A 190 12.43 -8.31 32.78
N SER A 191 13.51 -7.70 32.28
CA SER A 191 13.57 -6.27 31.95
C SER A 191 13.41 -6.05 30.44
N SER A 192 12.20 -5.66 30.02
CA SER A 192 11.79 -5.55 28.62
C SER A 192 12.30 -4.30 27.89
N THR A 193 12.93 -3.34 28.59
CA THR A 193 13.15 -1.99 28.05
C THR A 193 14.39 -1.84 27.18
N ALA A 194 15.28 -2.83 27.09
CA ALA A 194 16.55 -2.75 26.35
C ALA A 194 16.58 -3.56 25.03
N MET A 195 15.51 -4.31 24.73
CA MET A 195 15.52 -5.30 23.65
C MET A 195 15.08 -4.71 22.30
N PRO A 196 15.74 -5.07 21.18
CA PRO A 196 15.21 -4.81 19.84
C PRO A 196 13.83 -5.44 19.64
N TYR A 197 13.04 -4.78 18.79
CA TYR A 197 11.70 -5.24 18.42
C TYR A 197 11.77 -6.02 17.11
N PHE A 198 11.12 -7.18 17.07
CA PHE A 198 10.87 -7.94 15.86
C PHE A 198 9.47 -7.60 15.36
N GLY A 199 9.36 -7.20 14.11
CA GLY A 199 8.08 -7.09 13.43
C GLY A 199 8.02 -7.94 12.18
N HIS A 200 6.82 -8.40 11.86
CA HIS A 200 6.55 -9.20 10.68
C HIS A 200 5.18 -8.84 10.12
N HIS A 201 5.09 -8.74 8.79
CA HIS A 201 3.89 -8.33 8.05
C HIS A 201 2.65 -9.17 8.42
N ALA A 202 2.76 -10.51 8.44
CA ALA A 202 1.69 -11.42 8.83
C ALA A 202 1.09 -11.22 10.24
N PHE A 203 1.74 -10.44 11.13
CA PHE A 203 1.20 -10.11 12.45
C PHE A 203 0.53 -8.74 12.50
N GLU A 204 0.33 -8.08 11.35
CA GLU A 204 -0.44 -6.85 11.24
C GLU A 204 -1.88 -7.05 11.73
N THR A 205 -2.29 -6.26 12.72
CA THR A 205 -3.67 -6.27 13.25
C THR A 205 -4.41 -4.97 12.94
N THR A 206 -3.77 -4.01 12.25
CA THR A 206 -4.33 -2.69 11.98
C THR A 206 -4.04 -2.26 10.56
N THR A 207 -5.07 -1.94 9.79
CA THR A 207 -5.01 -1.43 8.39
C THR A 207 -4.25 -0.11 8.22
N TYR A 208 -3.85 0.55 9.31
CA TYR A 208 -3.16 1.84 9.28
C TYR A 208 -1.64 1.71 9.26
N PHE A 209 -1.10 0.57 9.70
CA PHE A 209 0.34 0.34 9.81
C PHE A 209 0.65 -1.06 9.31
N PRO A 210 1.11 -1.20 8.06
CA PRO A 210 1.79 -2.42 7.73
C PRO A 210 2.98 -2.55 8.69
N PHE A 211 3.23 -3.77 9.15
CA PHE A 211 4.42 -4.17 9.94
C PHE A 211 4.39 -4.05 11.46
N LEU A 212 3.38 -3.45 12.11
CA LEU A 212 3.42 -3.26 13.58
C LEU A 212 2.26 -3.95 14.29
N ARG A 213 2.54 -5.05 15.01
CA ARG A 213 1.83 -5.25 16.28
C ARG A 213 2.22 -4.07 17.16
N VAL A 214 1.30 -3.13 17.35
CA VAL A 214 1.38 -2.19 18.47
C VAL A 214 1.43 -3.05 19.73
N CYS A 215 2.62 -3.30 20.23
CA CYS A 215 2.78 -3.99 21.50
C CYS A 215 2.14 -3.05 22.52
N SER A 216 1.07 -3.48 23.19
CA SER A 216 0.32 -2.71 24.17
C SER A 216 1.14 -2.32 25.42
N CYS A 217 2.47 -2.49 25.38
CA CYS A 217 3.38 -2.10 26.43
C CYS A 217 3.55 -0.56 26.42
N PRO A 218 3.13 0.15 27.49
CA PRO A 218 3.22 1.62 27.56
C PRO A 218 4.65 2.17 27.50
N LYS A 219 5.66 1.31 27.66
CA LYS A 219 7.08 1.67 27.73
C LYS A 219 7.82 1.60 26.40
N HIS A 220 7.14 1.17 25.33
CA HIS A 220 7.71 1.13 23.98
C HIS A 220 6.87 2.01 23.07
N PRO A 221 7.42 3.09 22.50
CA PRO A 221 6.73 3.84 21.47
C PRO A 221 6.73 2.98 20.20
N GLY A 222 5.80 2.01 20.15
CA GLY A 222 5.64 1.06 19.05
C GLY A 222 5.21 1.70 17.73
N LYS A 223 5.19 3.04 17.65
CA LYS A 223 4.92 3.80 16.44
C LYS A 223 6.25 4.09 15.74
N LEU A 224 6.34 3.68 14.48
CA LEU A 224 7.41 4.13 13.59
C LEU A 224 7.25 5.63 13.34
N ASP A 225 8.35 6.30 13.02
CA ASP A 225 8.27 7.68 12.55
C ASP A 225 7.45 7.73 11.26
N ALA A 226 6.85 8.90 10.97
CA ALA A 226 6.03 9.06 9.78
C ALA A 226 6.85 8.80 8.51
N LYS A 227 8.11 9.27 8.46
CA LYS A 227 8.97 9.11 7.28
C LYS A 227 9.41 7.67 7.09
N ASP A 228 9.74 6.98 8.17
CA ASP A 228 10.08 5.55 8.16
C ASP A 228 8.89 4.72 7.64
N SER A 229 7.69 5.03 8.13
CA SER A 229 6.45 4.36 7.72
C SER A 229 6.15 4.61 6.26
N CYS A 230 6.17 5.87 5.81
CA CYS A 230 5.95 6.23 4.41
C CYS A 230 6.97 5.58 3.49
N SER A 231 8.25 5.51 3.89
CA SER A 231 9.30 4.85 3.11
C SER A 231 9.02 3.36 2.93
N LEU A 232 8.65 2.65 4.01
CA LEU A 232 8.33 1.22 3.91
C LEU A 232 7.06 0.98 3.08
N LYS A 233 5.99 1.76 3.33
CA LYS A 233 4.74 1.69 2.56
C LYS A 233 4.96 1.91 1.08
N LEU A 234 5.67 2.98 0.72
CA LEU A 234 5.97 3.29 -0.67
C LEU A 234 6.85 2.22 -1.30
N PHE A 235 7.85 1.72 -0.57
CA PHE A 235 8.68 0.62 -1.03
C PHE A 235 7.84 -0.60 -1.39
N ASN A 236 6.74 -0.87 -0.70
CA ASN A 236 5.82 -2.01 -0.94
C ASN A 236 4.75 -1.75 -2.01
N GLY A 237 4.79 -0.57 -2.63
CA GLY A 237 3.77 -0.14 -3.58
C GLY A 237 2.41 0.16 -2.94
N ASP A 238 2.36 0.53 -1.66
CA ASP A 238 1.12 1.00 -1.05
C ASP A 238 0.75 2.38 -1.60
N THR A 239 -0.54 2.57 -1.87
CA THR A 239 -1.09 3.80 -2.45
C THR A 239 -1.89 4.65 -1.45
N MET A 240 -2.23 4.09 -0.29
CA MET A 240 -3.06 4.74 0.73
C MET A 240 -2.26 5.19 1.96
N TYR A 241 -2.37 6.48 2.30
CA TYR A 241 -1.60 7.21 3.31
C TYR A 241 -2.51 8.06 4.20
N PRO A 242 -3.33 7.44 5.07
CA PRO A 242 -4.33 8.14 5.85
C PRO A 242 -3.75 9.08 6.91
N GLY A 243 -4.45 10.17 7.21
CA GLY A 243 -4.12 11.08 8.31
C GLY A 243 -2.83 11.85 8.08
N ASN A 244 -1.92 11.85 9.07
CA ASN A 244 -0.73 12.70 9.05
C ASN A 244 0.35 12.26 8.05
N PHE A 245 0.19 11.10 7.40
CA PHE A 245 1.16 10.60 6.44
C PHE A 245 1.17 11.38 5.13
N SER A 246 0.06 12.02 4.74
CA SER A 246 -0.01 12.78 3.48
C SER A 246 1.01 13.92 3.44
N GLN A 247 1.21 14.65 4.54
CA GLN A 247 2.20 15.72 4.59
C GLN A 247 3.64 15.19 4.49
N THR A 248 3.95 14.10 5.21
CA THR A 248 5.28 13.47 5.12
C THR A 248 5.53 12.86 3.75
N LEU A 249 4.52 12.22 3.15
CA LEU A 249 4.60 11.70 1.78
C LEU A 249 4.88 12.83 0.80
N LYS A 250 4.17 13.96 0.93
CA LYS A 250 4.40 15.15 0.10
C LYS A 250 5.84 15.63 0.23
N GLU A 251 6.36 15.75 1.46
CA GLU A 251 7.75 16.15 1.70
C GLU A 251 8.76 15.18 1.08
N MET A 252 8.50 13.87 1.16
CA MET A 252 9.36 12.85 0.56
C MET A 252 9.38 12.90 -0.97
N LEU A 253 8.21 13.10 -1.59
CA LEU A 253 8.04 13.12 -3.05
C LEU A 253 8.41 14.48 -3.66
N SER A 254 8.30 15.57 -2.91
CA SER A 254 8.63 16.91 -3.40
C SER A 254 10.13 16.99 -3.66
N HIS A 255 10.53 16.93 -4.94
CA HIS A 255 11.93 17.06 -5.30
C HIS A 255 12.52 18.39 -4.79
N ARG A 256 13.58 18.29 -3.99
CA ARG A 256 14.53 19.38 -3.76
C ARG A 256 15.60 19.35 -4.84
N SER A 257 15.26 19.62 -6.10
CA SER A 257 16.31 19.81 -7.10
C SER A 257 17.02 21.15 -6.81
N ASN A 258 18.21 21.07 -6.24
CA ASN A 258 19.25 22.10 -6.39
C ASN A 258 19.89 22.05 -7.80
N GLU A 259 19.50 21.09 -8.62
CA GLU A 259 19.87 21.07 -10.03
C GLU A 259 19.06 22.14 -10.76
N THR A 260 19.74 23.21 -11.12
CA THR A 260 19.34 24.18 -12.13
C THR A 260 18.87 23.42 -13.36
N VAL A 261 17.55 23.26 -13.46
CA VAL A 261 16.88 22.84 -14.69
C VAL A 261 17.18 23.95 -15.69
N THR A 262 18.19 23.73 -16.53
CA THR A 262 18.50 24.61 -17.65
C THR A 262 17.23 24.69 -18.49
N SER A 263 16.75 25.92 -18.62
CA SER A 263 15.51 26.30 -19.28
C SER A 263 15.57 25.91 -20.76
N ASP A 264 15.09 24.72 -21.10
CA ASP A 264 14.70 24.36 -22.47
C ASP A 264 13.89 23.06 -22.39
N CYS A 265 12.66 23.13 -21.89
CA CYS A 265 11.59 22.18 -22.21
C CYS A 265 10.27 22.64 -21.58
N SER A 266 9.34 23.06 -22.43
CA SER A 266 8.00 23.52 -22.07
C SER A 266 7.06 22.43 -21.56
N ASN A 267 7.54 21.19 -21.34
CA ASN A 267 6.75 20.06 -20.88
C ASN A 267 7.52 19.27 -19.81
N ILE A 268 7.67 19.82 -18.61
CA ILE A 268 8.02 18.98 -17.45
C ILE A 268 6.74 18.21 -17.13
N SER A 269 6.67 16.95 -17.58
CA SER A 269 5.59 16.02 -17.26
C SER A 269 5.34 16.01 -15.75
N MET A 270 4.07 15.94 -15.32
CA MET A 270 3.65 15.85 -13.92
C MET A 270 4.44 14.78 -13.14
N THR A 271 4.87 13.72 -13.84
CA THR A 271 5.62 12.58 -13.33
C THR A 271 7.03 12.95 -12.81
N LEU A 272 7.69 13.93 -13.43
CA LEU A 272 9.06 14.33 -13.08
C LEU A 272 9.16 15.12 -11.77
N ALA A 273 8.04 15.61 -11.24
CA ALA A 273 7.97 16.49 -10.07
C ALA A 273 7.89 15.72 -8.74
N SER A 274 7.31 14.53 -8.75
CA SER A 274 7.02 13.72 -7.55
C SER A 274 7.87 12.46 -7.42
N GLY A 275 8.86 12.25 -8.31
CA GLY A 275 9.72 11.07 -8.29
C GLY A 275 9.11 9.81 -8.92
N GLU A 276 8.07 9.95 -9.74
CA GLU A 276 7.38 8.85 -10.42
C GLU A 276 6.98 7.66 -9.52
N PRO A 277 6.27 7.89 -8.40
CA PRO A 277 5.92 6.82 -7.47
C PRO A 277 4.93 5.81 -8.08
N GLU A 278 4.16 6.21 -9.09
CA GLU A 278 3.30 5.31 -9.89
C GLU A 278 4.10 4.15 -10.50
N ALA A 279 5.32 4.39 -10.96
CA ALA A 279 6.18 3.35 -11.51
C ALA A 279 6.46 2.24 -10.47
N PHE A 280 6.57 2.59 -9.19
CA PHE A 280 6.71 1.60 -8.11
C PHE A 280 5.44 0.79 -7.90
N VAL A 281 4.28 1.43 -7.98
CA VAL A 281 2.98 0.80 -7.79
C VAL A 281 2.66 -0.16 -8.94
N GLU A 282 2.90 0.27 -10.17
CA GLU A 282 2.73 -0.54 -11.38
C GLU A 282 3.63 -1.78 -11.34
N ARG A 283 4.91 -1.61 -10.99
CA ARG A 283 5.88 -2.72 -10.81
C ARG A 283 5.53 -3.70 -9.70
N ARG A 284 4.71 -3.28 -8.73
CA ARG A 284 4.19 -4.15 -7.68
C ARG A 284 2.90 -4.86 -8.10
N GLY A 285 2.47 -4.69 -9.36
CA GLY A 285 1.20 -5.23 -9.87
C GLY A 285 -0.03 -4.53 -9.28
N LYS A 286 0.14 -3.35 -8.69
CA LYS A 286 -0.90 -2.62 -7.95
C LYS A 286 -1.42 -1.41 -8.72
N LYS A 287 -1.29 -1.38 -10.04
CA LYS A 287 -1.70 -0.21 -10.87
C LYS A 287 -3.14 0.20 -10.62
N ARG A 288 -4.05 -0.77 -10.50
CA ARG A 288 -5.48 -0.53 -10.19
C ARG A 288 -5.71 0.16 -8.83
N ASP A 289 -4.76 0.04 -7.90
CA ASP A 289 -4.83 0.67 -6.57
C ASP A 289 -4.33 2.13 -6.59
N TYR A 290 -3.73 2.58 -7.70
CA TYR A 290 -3.19 3.93 -7.82
C TYR A 290 -4.28 4.97 -8.06
N ASP A 291 -5.25 4.64 -8.90
CA ASP A 291 -6.34 5.55 -9.26
C ASP A 291 -7.17 5.91 -8.03
N MET A 292 -7.44 7.21 -7.85
CA MET A 292 -8.13 7.83 -6.72
C MET A 292 -7.42 7.65 -5.36
N SER A 293 -6.16 7.21 -5.35
CA SER A 293 -5.40 6.96 -4.13
C SER A 293 -4.91 8.24 -3.43
N ASP A 294 -4.41 8.10 -2.21
CA ASP A 294 -3.74 9.22 -1.53
C ASP A 294 -2.41 9.58 -2.21
N LEU A 295 -1.73 8.60 -2.79
CA LEU A 295 -0.46 8.76 -3.49
C LEU A 295 -0.61 9.55 -4.80
N GLU A 296 -1.63 9.22 -5.59
CA GLU A 296 -1.98 9.96 -6.81
C GLU A 296 -2.32 11.41 -6.46
N ARG A 297 -3.29 11.62 -5.55
CA ARG A 297 -3.69 12.98 -5.11
C ARG A 297 -2.51 13.81 -4.59
N THR A 298 -1.57 13.19 -3.87
CA THR A 298 -0.37 13.87 -3.40
C THR A 298 0.55 14.25 -4.56
N SER A 299 0.72 13.37 -5.54
CA SER A 299 1.51 13.62 -6.74
C SER A 299 0.92 14.75 -7.60
N GLU A 300 -0.39 14.74 -7.81
CA GLU A 300 -1.12 15.81 -8.53
C GLU A 300 -0.98 17.16 -7.83
N MET A 301 -1.11 17.18 -6.51
CA MET A 301 -0.94 18.39 -5.71
C MET A 301 0.47 18.98 -5.87
N ILE A 302 1.51 18.14 -5.84
CA ILE A 302 2.90 18.58 -6.06
C ILE A 302 3.07 19.17 -7.47
N ALA A 303 2.51 18.51 -8.49
CA ALA A 303 2.56 18.99 -9.86
C ALA A 303 1.90 20.38 -10.00
N CYS A 304 0.68 20.54 -9.45
CA CYS A 304 -0.03 21.81 -9.43
C CYS A 304 0.77 22.93 -8.76
N GLU A 305 1.41 22.64 -7.62
CA GLU A 305 2.21 23.63 -6.88
C GLU A 305 3.47 24.05 -7.65
N MET A 306 4.10 23.13 -8.37
CA MET A 306 5.26 23.45 -9.21
C MET A 306 4.88 24.34 -10.39
N ASP A 307 3.73 24.12 -11.04
CA ASP A 307 3.28 24.95 -12.14
C ASP A 307 2.87 26.36 -11.68
N ALA A 308 2.23 26.49 -10.51
CA ALA A 308 1.94 27.79 -9.92
C ALA A 308 3.23 28.61 -9.62
N ARG A 309 4.31 27.95 -9.18
CA ARG A 309 5.62 28.60 -8.95
C ARG A 309 6.25 29.08 -10.26
N LYS A 310 6.13 28.31 -11.35
CA LYS A 310 6.64 28.73 -12.68
C LYS A 310 5.95 30.00 -13.19
N ILE A 311 4.66 30.17 -12.91
CA ILE A 311 3.89 31.36 -13.30
C ILE A 311 4.34 32.60 -12.52
N THR A 312 4.75 32.43 -11.26
CA THR A 312 5.15 33.55 -10.39
C THR A 312 6.56 34.08 -10.68
N ILE A 313 7.40 33.28 -11.35
CA ILE A 313 8.81 33.61 -11.67
C ILE A 313 8.96 34.23 -13.07
N LYS A 314 7.91 34.19 -13.90
CA LYS A 314 7.86 34.88 -15.21
C LYS A 314 7.27 36.28 -15.07
#